data_AF-A0A9E5NJW1-F1
#
_entry.id   AF-A0A9E5NJW1-F1
#
_cell.length_a   1.000
_cell.length_b   1.000
_cell.length_c   1.000
_cell.angle_alpha   90.00
_cell.angle_beta   90.00
_cell.angle_gamma   90.00
#
_symmetry.space_group_name_H-M   'P 1'
#
loop_
_entity.id
_entity.type
_entity.pdbx_description
1 polymer ?
#
loop_
_entity_poly.entity_id
_entity_poly.type
_entity_poly.pdbx_seq_one_letter_code
_entity_poly.pdbx_strand_id
1 'polypeptide(L)'
;CGLKGQREMTEYVCLGDVPEMLMNDPYDWNGSKEPTVCATEADSLAAVTMQLLKYVTGGLPVLFMDVRLYHPDRDLWDFCNSGNHASWYASRSMDPKENFKKVTFHPA
;
A
#
# COMPACT_ATOMS: atom_id res chain seq x y z
N CYS A 1 -11.39 2.95 -2.52
CA CYS A 1 -11.82 3.02 -1.11
C CYS A 1 -10.83 3.84 -0.32
N GLY A 2 -11.14 4.08 0.95
CA GLY A 2 -10.19 4.52 1.96
C GLY A 2 -10.64 3.98 3.31
N LEU A 3 -9.70 3.51 4.13
CA LEU A 3 -9.99 3.06 5.49
C LEU A 3 -9.48 4.11 6.45
N LYS A 4 -10.38 4.71 7.23
CA LYS A 4 -9.99 5.76 8.18
C LYS A 4 -9.01 5.22 9.21
N GLY A 5 -9.28 4.02 9.75
CA GLY A 5 -8.40 3.37 10.73
C GLY A 5 -8.27 4.18 12.02
N GLN A 6 -7.22 4.99 12.09
CA GLN A 6 -6.87 5.74 13.29
C GLN A 6 -7.86 6.89 13.56
N ARG A 7 -8.29 7.13 14.80
CA ARG A 7 -8.04 6.33 16.02
C ARG A 7 -9.18 5.37 16.36
N GLU A 8 -10.39 5.67 15.91
CA GLU A 8 -11.61 5.05 16.45
C GLU A 8 -11.76 3.58 16.07
N MET A 9 -11.15 3.12 14.98
CA MET A 9 -11.15 1.70 14.63
C MET A 9 -10.00 0.97 15.32
N THR A 10 -8.77 1.50 15.18
CA THR A 10 -7.53 0.83 15.65
C THR A 10 -7.42 0.73 17.17
N GLU A 11 -8.20 1.49 17.93
CA GLU A 11 -8.27 1.36 19.38
C GLU A 11 -9.04 0.12 19.88
N TYR A 12 -9.91 -0.45 19.05
CA TYR A 12 -10.81 -1.53 19.46
C TYR A 12 -10.70 -2.80 18.61
N VAL A 13 -10.22 -2.69 17.37
CA VAL A 13 -10.05 -3.83 16.45
C VAL A 13 -8.70 -3.78 15.75
N CYS A 14 -8.33 -4.89 15.13
CA CYS A 14 -7.10 -4.98 14.35
C CYS A 14 -7.06 -3.90 13.25
N LEU A 15 -5.90 -3.27 13.10
CA LEU A 15 -5.63 -2.26 12.08
C LEU A 15 -5.69 -2.81 10.64
N GLY A 16 -5.76 -1.87 9.69
CA GLY A 16 -6.05 -2.13 8.28
C GLY A 16 -4.87 -2.51 7.39
N ASP A 17 -3.64 -2.67 7.92
CA ASP A 17 -2.43 -2.80 7.09
C ASP A 17 -2.47 -3.93 6.07
N VAL A 18 -2.82 -5.15 6.51
CA VAL A 18 -2.89 -6.31 5.61
C VAL A 18 -4.05 -6.17 4.61
N PRO A 19 -5.27 -5.78 5.02
CA PRO A 19 -6.34 -5.45 4.08
C PRO A 19 -5.96 -4.39 3.04
N GLU A 20 -5.33 -3.29 3.44
CA GLU A 20 -4.93 -2.20 2.55
C GLU A 20 -3.88 -2.65 1.53
N MET A 21 -2.86 -3.39 1.98
CA MET A 21 -1.87 -4.03 1.10
C MET A 21 -2.56 -4.91 0.05
N LEU A 22 -3.41 -5.85 0.50
CA LEU A 22 -4.04 -6.81 -0.41
C LEU A 22 -5.06 -6.15 -1.35
N MET A 23 -5.75 -5.09 -0.92
CA MET A 23 -6.65 -4.34 -1.81
C MET A 23 -5.86 -3.67 -2.94
N ASN A 24 -4.74 -3.04 -2.63
CA ASN A 24 -3.87 -2.39 -3.60
C ASN A 24 -3.04 -3.38 -4.45
N ASP A 25 -2.94 -4.65 -4.06
CA ASP A 25 -2.24 -5.68 -4.84
C ASP A 25 -3.03 -6.13 -6.09
N PRO A 26 -2.33 -6.67 -7.11
CA PRO A 26 -2.95 -7.21 -8.32
C PRO A 26 -3.35 -8.68 -8.17
N TYR A 27 -3.38 -9.20 -6.94
CA TYR A 27 -3.74 -10.57 -6.62
C TYR A 27 -4.25 -10.64 -5.17
N ASP A 28 -4.98 -11.71 -4.87
CA ASP A 28 -5.29 -12.15 -3.51
C ASP A 28 -5.42 -13.68 -3.47
N TRP A 29 -6.05 -14.23 -2.43
CA TRP A 29 -6.26 -15.67 -2.28
C TRP A 29 -7.16 -16.29 -3.36
N ASN A 30 -7.92 -15.49 -4.11
CA ASN A 30 -8.72 -15.92 -5.25
C ASN A 30 -7.94 -15.88 -6.58
N GLY A 31 -6.68 -15.46 -6.55
CA GLY A 31 -5.83 -15.32 -7.73
C GLY A 31 -5.66 -13.88 -8.18
N SER A 32 -5.36 -13.69 -9.46
CA SER A 32 -5.16 -12.35 -10.05
C SER A 32 -6.44 -11.51 -10.02
N LYS A 33 -6.30 -10.23 -9.72
CA LYS A 33 -7.39 -9.25 -9.70
C LYS A 33 -6.90 -7.87 -10.16
N GLU A 34 -7.84 -7.01 -10.53
CA GLU A 34 -7.52 -5.59 -10.68
C GLU A 34 -7.21 -4.99 -9.29
N PRO A 35 -6.15 -4.18 -9.14
CA PRO A 35 -5.91 -3.41 -7.92
C PRO A 35 -7.11 -2.51 -7.58
N THR A 36 -7.62 -2.67 -6.37
CA THR A 36 -8.62 -1.79 -5.79
C THR A 36 -7.88 -0.73 -5.00
N VAL A 37 -7.83 0.50 -5.51
CA VAL A 37 -7.21 1.62 -4.80
C VAL A 37 -7.81 1.73 -3.42
N CYS A 38 -6.99 1.60 -2.39
CA CYS A 38 -7.38 1.90 -1.02
C CYS A 38 -6.35 2.80 -0.35
N ALA A 39 -6.76 4.02 -0.05
CA ALA A 39 -5.93 4.98 0.66
C ALA A 39 -5.95 4.71 2.17
N THR A 40 -4.77 4.60 2.75
CA THR A 40 -4.55 4.59 4.20
C THR A 40 -5.10 5.90 4.80
N GLU A 41 -5.63 5.81 6.02
CA GLU A 41 -6.20 6.93 6.79
C GLU A 41 -7.36 7.67 6.09
N ALA A 42 -8.00 7.03 5.12
CA ALA A 42 -9.03 7.61 4.28
C ALA A 42 -8.61 8.93 3.60
N ASP A 43 -7.34 9.07 3.24
CA ASP A 43 -6.87 10.21 2.45
C ASP A 43 -7.47 10.18 1.03
N SER A 44 -8.55 10.93 0.87
CA SER A 44 -9.28 11.02 -0.40
C SER A 44 -8.47 11.65 -1.55
N LEU A 45 -7.52 12.55 -1.26
CA LEU A 45 -6.71 13.19 -2.29
C LEU A 45 -5.61 12.25 -2.79
N ALA A 46 -5.00 11.50 -1.87
CA ALA A 46 -4.12 10.40 -2.23
C ALA A 46 -4.89 9.33 -3.02
N ALA A 47 -6.11 8.97 -2.63
CA ALA A 47 -6.92 8.00 -3.36
C ALA A 47 -7.19 8.42 -4.83
N VAL A 48 -7.53 9.69 -5.07
CA VAL A 48 -7.72 10.21 -6.44
C VAL A 48 -6.41 10.14 -7.23
N THR A 49 -5.29 10.50 -6.62
CA THR A 49 -3.96 10.44 -7.25
C THR A 49 -3.59 9.01 -7.60
N MET A 50 -3.76 8.07 -6.67
CA MET A 50 -3.53 6.65 -6.90
C MET A 50 -4.41 6.10 -8.02
N GLN A 51 -5.69 6.49 -8.05
CA GLN A 51 -6.64 6.05 -9.08
C GLN A 51 -6.25 6.54 -10.47
N LEU A 52 -5.78 7.78 -10.58
CA LEU A 52 -5.24 8.33 -11.83
C LEU A 52 -4.00 7.55 -12.28
N LEU A 53 -3.02 7.36 -11.38
CA LEU A 53 -1.77 6.67 -11.67
C LEU A 53 -1.99 5.21 -12.06
N LYS A 54 -2.95 4.52 -11.43
CA LYS A 54 -3.34 3.16 -11.82
C LYS A 54 -3.78 3.10 -13.28
N TYR A 55 -4.60 4.05 -13.72
CA TYR A 55 -5.07 4.07 -15.10
C TYR A 55 -3.99 4.50 -16.10
N VAL A 56 -3.12 5.44 -15.74
CA VAL A 56 -1.97 5.84 -16.59
C VAL A 56 -1.02 4.68 -16.84
N THR A 57 -0.84 3.81 -15.83
CA THR A 57 0.06 2.65 -15.92
C THR A 57 -0.57 1.40 -16.53
N GLY A 58 -1.83 1.48 -17.01
CA GLY A 58 -2.52 0.34 -17.60
C GLY A 58 -3.03 -0.69 -16.58
N GLY A 59 -3.27 -0.27 -15.34
CA GLY A 59 -3.87 -1.11 -14.30
C GLY A 59 -2.86 -1.65 -13.26
N LEU A 60 -1.62 -1.16 -13.24
CA LEU A 60 -0.64 -1.60 -12.24
C LEU A 60 -0.94 -1.04 -10.84
N PRO A 61 -0.56 -1.76 -9.77
CA PRO A 61 -0.61 -1.24 -8.40
C PRO A 61 0.08 0.10 -8.26
N VAL A 62 -0.40 0.93 -7.34
CA VAL A 62 0.21 2.23 -6.99
C VAL A 62 0.53 2.24 -5.50
N LEU A 63 1.71 2.73 -5.15
CA LEU A 63 2.11 2.92 -3.74
C LEU A 63 1.39 4.11 -3.11
N PHE A 64 0.81 3.87 -1.93
CA PHE A 64 0.57 4.89 -0.92
C PHE A 64 1.82 5.02 -0.05
N MET A 65 2.26 6.24 0.28
CA MET A 65 3.45 6.48 1.11
C MET A 65 3.39 7.84 1.79
N ASP A 66 3.96 7.94 3.00
CA ASP A 66 4.24 9.24 3.61
C ASP A 66 5.54 9.81 3.06
N VAL A 67 5.60 11.15 2.98
CA VAL A 67 6.87 11.88 2.84
C VAL A 67 7.50 11.98 4.22
N ARG A 68 8.34 10.99 4.56
CA ARG A 68 8.77 10.77 5.94
C ARG A 68 9.89 11.70 6.38
N LEU A 69 11.00 11.72 5.64
CA LEU A 69 12.20 12.44 6.05
C LEU A 69 13.10 12.75 4.85
N TYR A 70 13.73 13.92 4.86
CA TYR A 70 14.85 14.22 3.98
C TYR A 70 16.17 14.04 4.74
N HIS A 71 17.09 13.30 4.15
CA HIS A 71 18.45 13.04 4.62
C HIS A 71 19.44 13.98 3.91
N PRO A 72 19.76 15.16 4.48
CA PRO A 72 20.64 16.14 3.83
C PRO A 72 22.09 15.65 3.69
N ASP A 73 22.52 14.71 4.53
CA ASP A 73 23.84 14.07 4.44
C ASP A 73 23.99 13.18 3.21
N ARG A 74 22.87 12.76 2.61
CA ARG A 74 22.81 11.81 1.48
C ARG A 74 22.09 12.36 0.26
N ASP A 75 21.50 13.55 0.35
CA ASP A 75 20.59 14.11 -0.66
C ASP A 75 19.48 13.11 -1.03
N LEU A 76 18.80 12.55 -0.02
CA LEU A 76 17.85 11.46 -0.19
C LEU A 76 16.53 11.70 0.56
N TRP A 77 15.41 11.46 -0.10
CA TRP A 77 14.08 11.42 0.51
C TRP A 77 13.70 9.99 0.91
N ASP A 78 13.32 9.83 2.16
CA ASP A 78 12.75 8.60 2.71
C ASP A 78 11.22 8.67 2.60
N PHE A 79 10.66 7.64 1.94
CA PHE A 79 9.24 7.47 1.74
C PHE A 79 8.83 6.13 2.34
N CYS A 80 7.93 6.16 3.32
CA CYS A 80 7.38 4.97 3.95
C CYS A 80 5.95 5.26 4.40
N ASN A 81 5.04 4.32 4.22
CA ASN A 81 3.71 4.44 4.81
C ASN A 81 3.72 4.01 6.28
N SER A 82 2.64 4.28 7.01
CA SER A 82 2.46 3.94 8.42
C SER A 82 2.18 2.45 8.70
N GLY A 83 2.62 1.53 7.84
CA GLY A 83 2.50 0.09 8.11
C GLY A 83 2.44 -0.81 6.87
N ASN A 84 1.94 -0.31 5.73
CA ASN A 84 1.72 -1.15 4.56
C ASN A 84 2.07 -0.50 3.21
N HIS A 85 2.41 -1.36 2.26
CA HIS A 85 2.52 -1.06 0.84
C HIS A 85 1.99 -2.27 0.06
N ALA A 86 1.52 -2.08 -1.18
CA ALA A 86 1.18 -3.20 -2.05
C ALA A 86 2.39 -4.16 -2.18
N SER A 87 2.20 -5.44 -1.86
CA SER A 87 3.27 -6.42 -1.84
C SER A 87 3.94 -6.58 -3.21
N TRP A 88 3.22 -6.28 -4.30
CA TRP A 88 3.75 -6.29 -5.66
C TRP A 88 5.05 -5.48 -5.79
N TYR A 89 5.23 -4.37 -5.07
CA TYR A 89 6.44 -3.56 -5.16
C TYR A 89 7.70 -4.22 -4.58
N ALA A 90 7.58 -5.33 -3.85
CA ALA A 90 8.73 -6.05 -3.30
C ALA A 90 9.63 -6.69 -4.37
N SER A 91 9.04 -7.20 -5.45
CA SER A 91 9.77 -7.75 -6.61
C SER A 91 9.20 -7.35 -7.97
N ARG A 92 8.06 -6.65 -8.03
CA ARG A 92 7.30 -6.29 -9.24
C ARG A 92 6.89 -7.51 -10.08
N SER A 93 6.65 -8.63 -9.42
CA SER A 93 6.25 -9.89 -10.05
C SER A 93 4.72 -10.04 -10.04
N MET A 94 4.15 -10.59 -11.11
CA MET A 94 2.74 -11.02 -11.08
C MET A 94 2.56 -12.38 -10.38
N ASP A 95 3.65 -13.11 -10.11
CA ASP A 95 3.63 -14.26 -9.22
C ASP A 95 3.76 -13.78 -7.75
N PRO A 96 2.72 -13.91 -6.93
CA PRO A 96 2.75 -13.47 -5.53
C PRO A 96 3.85 -14.15 -4.72
N LYS A 97 4.26 -15.39 -5.07
CA LYS A 97 5.30 -16.10 -4.33
C LYS A 97 6.64 -15.37 -4.37
N GLU A 98 6.97 -14.71 -5.48
CA GLU A 98 8.21 -13.94 -5.62
C GLU A 98 8.20 -12.63 -4.83
N ASN A 99 7.01 -12.09 -4.58
CA ASN A 99 6.85 -10.88 -3.78
C ASN A 99 6.89 -11.23 -2.28
N PHE A 100 6.07 -12.20 -1.85
CA PHE A 100 5.98 -12.59 -0.44
C PHE A 100 7.26 -13.20 0.14
N LYS A 101 8.19 -13.72 -0.69
CA LYS A 101 9.55 -14.09 -0.24
C LYS A 101 10.32 -12.93 0.39
N LYS A 102 9.98 -11.68 0.06
CA LYS A 102 10.66 -10.46 0.53
C LYS A 102 9.81 -9.61 1.47
N VAL A 103 8.58 -10.03 1.74
CA VAL A 103 7.68 -9.34 2.68
C VAL A 103 7.77 -10.02 4.03
N THR A 104 7.91 -9.23 5.09
CA THR A 104 7.89 -9.71 6.47
C THR A 104 6.76 -9.00 7.20
N PHE A 105 5.98 -9.74 7.98
CA PHE A 105 4.93 -9.19 8.83
C PHE A 105 5.47 -8.97 10.24
N HIS A 106 5.19 -7.79 10.78
CA HIS A 106 5.53 -7.43 12.14
C HIS A 106 4.23 -7.10 12.90
N PRO A 107 4.11 -7.48 14.18
CA PRO A 107 3.06 -6.92 15.03
C PRO A 107 3.16 -5.39 15.04
N ALA A 108 2.01 -4.72 14.95
CA ALA A 108 1.93 -3.26 15.05
C ALA A 108 2.14 -2.76 16.48
#